data_AF-A0A3B1C2S9-F1
#
_entry.id   AF-A0A3B1C2S9-F1
#
_cell.length_a   1.000
_cell.length_b   1.000
_cell.length_c   1.000
_cell.angle_alpha   90.00
_cell.angle_beta   90.00
_cell.angle_gamma   90.00
#
_symmetry.space_group_name_H-M   'P 1'
#
loop_
_entity.id
_entity.type
_entity.pdbx_description
1 polymer ?
#
loop_
_entity_poly.entity_id
_entity_poly.type
_entity_poly.pdbx_seq_one_letter_code
_entity_poly.pdbx_strand_id
1 'polypeptide(L)'
;MSLINDARKLAQTLLKQNCIDRVGFNHIISRQKDFEKVRAVTGKNGAVTKRTGAEAILFISELRVKSAGKPDGILSEEEIVEAIAKQYGIPFKKLDPLDLDIDIV
;
A
#
# COMPACT_ATOMS: atom_id res chain seq x y z
N MET A 1 -1.89 15.86 10.25
CA MET A 1 -1.77 14.72 9.31
C MET A 1 -2.68 13.60 9.78
N SER A 2 -3.41 12.95 8.88
CA SER A 2 -4.22 11.77 9.22
C SER A 2 -3.34 10.53 9.17
N LEU A 3 -3.38 9.70 10.21
CA LEU A 3 -2.67 8.42 10.23
C LEU A 3 -3.16 7.49 9.11
N ILE A 4 -2.23 7.02 8.28
CA ILE A 4 -2.45 5.91 7.34
C ILE A 4 -2.57 4.62 8.15
N ASN A 5 -3.80 4.23 8.46
CA ASN A 5 -4.11 3.05 9.28
C ASN A 5 -5.06 2.08 8.57
N ASP A 6 -5.37 2.31 7.30
CA ASP A 6 -6.19 1.45 6.47
C ASP A 6 -5.85 1.61 4.98
N ALA A 7 -6.32 0.66 4.16
CA ALA A 7 -6.08 0.64 2.72
C ALA A 7 -6.71 1.83 1.99
N ARG A 8 -7.83 2.38 2.47
CA ARG A 8 -8.51 3.51 1.84
C ARG A 8 -7.67 4.78 1.95
N LYS A 9 -7.15 5.08 3.14
CA LYS A 9 -6.27 6.23 3.39
C LYS A 9 -4.95 6.10 2.65
N LEU A 10 -4.40 4.88 2.59
CA LEU A 10 -3.23 4.60 1.76
C LEU A 10 -3.52 4.87 0.29
N ALA A 11 -4.62 4.35 -0.26
CA ALA A 11 -5.05 4.62 -1.63
C ALA A 11 -5.28 6.12 -1.91
N GLN A 12 -5.83 6.87 -0.95
CA GLN A 12 -5.96 8.33 -1.07
C GLN A 12 -4.61 9.03 -1.15
N THR A 13 -3.62 8.56 -0.37
CA THR A 13 -2.26 9.09 -0.38
C THR A 13 -1.59 8.83 -1.73
N LEU A 14 -1.69 7.59 -2.23
CA LEU A 14 -1.18 7.19 -3.55
C LEU A 14 -1.80 8.01 -4.69
N LEU A 15 -3.11 8.26 -4.63
CA LEU A 15 -3.80 9.09 -5.63
C LEU A 15 -3.31 10.56 -5.56
N LYS A 16 -3.20 11.14 -4.36
CA LYS A 16 -2.74 12.54 -4.19
C LYS A 16 -1.31 12.75 -4.67
N GLN A 17 -0.47 11.72 -4.58
CA GLN A 17 0.92 11.77 -5.01
C GLN A 17 1.12 11.33 -6.46
N ASN A 18 0.05 11.07 -7.21
CA ASN A 18 0.09 10.55 -8.60
C ASN A 18 0.85 9.23 -8.73
N CYS A 19 0.80 8.35 -7.72
CA CYS A 19 1.31 6.97 -7.83
C CYS A 19 0.31 6.06 -8.55
N ILE A 20 -0.99 6.37 -8.44
CA ILE A 20 -2.09 5.69 -9.12
C ILE A 20 -3.04 6.70 -9.72
N ASP A 21 -3.79 6.30 -10.74
CA ASP A 21 -4.85 7.11 -11.32
C ASP A 21 -6.20 6.88 -10.61
N ARG A 22 -7.23 7.57 -11.11
CA ARG A 22 -8.59 7.46 -10.56
C ARG A 22 -9.18 6.05 -10.75
N VAL A 23 -8.82 5.35 -11.82
CA VAL A 23 -9.27 3.99 -12.12
C VAL A 23 -8.69 3.02 -11.10
N GLY A 24 -7.39 3.11 -10.84
CA GLY A 24 -6.68 2.34 -9.82
C GLY A 24 -7.23 2.59 -8.42
N PHE A 25 -7.47 3.85 -8.06
CA PHE A 25 -8.10 4.19 -6.79
C PHE A 25 -9.46 3.50 -6.62
N ASN A 26 -10.34 3.60 -7.62
CA ASN A 26 -11.66 2.99 -7.56
C ASN A 26 -11.58 1.45 -7.46
N HIS A 27 -10.63 0.82 -8.16
CA HIS A 27 -10.40 -0.61 -8.09
C HIS A 27 -10.03 -1.05 -6.67
N ILE A 28 -9.10 -0.35 -6.00
CA ILE A 28 -8.69 -0.64 -4.62
C ILE A 28 -9.90 -0.54 -3.67
N ILE A 29 -10.68 0.54 -3.77
CA ILE A 29 -11.85 0.74 -2.90
C ILE A 29 -12.93 -0.31 -3.12
N SER A 30 -13.15 -0.74 -4.37
CA SER A 30 -14.11 -1.82 -4.66
C SER A 30 -13.67 -3.13 -4.02
N ARG A 31 -12.41 -3.52 -4.21
CA ARG A 31 -11.86 -4.75 -3.65
C ARG A 31 -11.87 -4.76 -2.13
N GLN A 32 -11.56 -3.62 -1.50
CA GLN A 32 -11.62 -3.50 -0.05
C GLN A 32 -13.03 -3.81 0.48
N LYS A 33 -14.07 -3.26 -0.15
CA LYS A 33 -15.46 -3.53 0.22
C LYS A 33 -15.83 -5.00 0.07
N ASP A 34 -15.37 -5.65 -1.00
CA ASP A 34 -15.65 -7.07 -1.23
C ASP A 34 -15.01 -7.95 -0.15
N PHE A 35 -13.76 -7.66 0.24
CA PHE A 35 -13.10 -8.32 1.36
C PHE A 35 -13.83 -8.10 2.69
N GLU A 36 -14.28 -6.88 2.96
CA GLU A 36 -15.06 -6.55 4.17
C GLU A 36 -16.37 -7.33 4.22
N LYS A 37 -17.07 -7.46 3.08
CA LYS A 37 -18.31 -8.27 2.96
C LYS A 37 -18.04 -9.75 3.21
N VAL A 38 -17.03 -10.33 2.56
CA VAL A 38 -16.66 -11.74 2.78
C VAL A 38 -16.35 -11.99 4.25
N ARG A 39 -15.60 -11.08 4.89
CA ARG A 39 -15.26 -11.17 6.31
C ARG A 39 -16.49 -11.06 7.22
N ALA A 40 -17.49 -10.26 6.86
CA ALA A 40 -18.74 -10.16 7.61
C ALA A 40 -19.56 -11.47 7.53
N VAL A 41 -19.50 -12.18 6.40
CA VAL A 41 -20.22 -13.44 6.20
C VAL A 41 -19.51 -14.62 6.88
N THR A 42 -18.17 -14.64 6.89
CA THR A 42 -17.37 -15.72 7.51
C THR A 42 -17.06 -15.51 8.99
N GLY A 43 -17.23 -14.28 9.51
CA GLY A 43 -16.68 -13.83 10.80
C GLY A 43 -17.56 -13.98 12.04
N LYS A 44 -18.16 -15.15 12.32
CA LYS A 44 -18.78 -15.40 13.64
C LYS A 44 -17.77 -15.75 14.76
N ASN A 45 -16.53 -16.17 14.47
CA ASN A 45 -15.63 -16.75 15.49
C ASN A 45 -14.18 -16.21 15.55
N GLY A 46 -13.83 -15.12 14.87
CA GLY A 46 -12.44 -14.63 14.82
C GLY A 46 -12.29 -13.21 15.36
N ALA A 47 -11.41 -13.01 16.34
CA ALA A 47 -11.06 -11.69 16.87
C ALA A 47 -10.81 -10.68 15.74
N VAL A 48 -11.33 -9.46 15.92
CA VAL A 48 -11.17 -8.36 14.95
C VAL A 48 -9.70 -7.96 14.90
N THR A 49 -8.89 -8.63 14.07
CA THR A 49 -7.61 -8.08 13.67
C THR A 49 -7.91 -6.86 12.81
N LYS A 50 -7.72 -5.68 13.40
CA LYS A 50 -7.60 -4.43 12.65
C LYS A 50 -6.44 -4.65 11.68
N ARG A 51 -6.68 -4.48 10.37
CA ARG A 51 -5.59 -4.61 9.40
C ARG A 51 -4.48 -3.65 9.80
N THR A 52 -3.29 -4.19 10.01
CA THR A 52 -2.11 -3.39 10.29
C THR A 52 -1.74 -2.55 9.05
N GLY A 53 -0.89 -1.53 9.23
CA GLY A 53 -0.35 -0.77 8.10
C GLY A 53 0.35 -1.66 7.06
N ALA A 54 1.03 -2.71 7.51
CA ALA A 54 1.68 -3.70 6.64
C ALA A 54 0.68 -4.50 5.79
N GLU A 55 -0.44 -4.95 6.37
CA GLU A 55 -1.50 -5.63 5.63
C GLU A 55 -2.15 -4.75 4.55
N ALA A 56 -2.22 -3.44 4.78
CA ALA A 56 -2.73 -2.51 3.77
C ALA A 56 -1.79 -2.38 2.57
N ILE A 57 -0.47 -2.41 2.80
CA ILE A 57 0.55 -2.38 1.74
C ILE A 57 0.44 -3.66 0.90
N LEU A 58 0.49 -4.82 1.55
CA LEU A 58 0.38 -6.13 0.89
C LEU A 58 -0.91 -6.25 0.08
N PHE A 59 -2.05 -5.88 0.69
CA PHE A 59 -3.34 -5.89 0.01
C PHE A 59 -3.34 -5.06 -1.27
N ILE A 60 -2.74 -3.85 -1.27
CA ILE A 60 -2.72 -3.00 -2.47
C ILE A 60 -1.74 -3.56 -3.52
N SER A 61 -0.59 -4.07 -3.10
CA SER A 61 0.43 -4.70 -3.95
C SER A 61 -0.15 -5.89 -4.74
N GLU A 62 -0.90 -6.76 -4.06
CA GLU A 62 -1.55 -7.94 -4.66
C GLU A 62 -2.59 -7.59 -5.74
N LEU A 63 -3.19 -6.41 -5.68
CA LEU A 63 -4.19 -5.97 -6.68
C LEU A 63 -3.57 -5.63 -8.03
N ARG A 64 -2.24 -5.55 -8.12
CA ARG A 64 -1.49 -5.25 -9.35
C ARG A 64 -2.03 -4.03 -10.10
N VAL A 65 -2.30 -2.97 -9.34
CA VAL A 65 -2.82 -1.71 -9.88
C VAL A 65 -1.74 -1.04 -10.74
N LYS A 66 -2.12 -0.44 -11.86
CA LYS A 66 -1.17 0.29 -12.71
C LYS A 66 -0.61 1.51 -11.98
N SER A 67 0.70 1.68 -12.08
CA SER A 67 1.40 2.88 -11.65
C SER A 67 1.08 4.02 -12.62
N ALA A 68 0.71 5.19 -12.10
CA ALA A 68 0.41 6.33 -12.93
C ALA A 68 1.69 6.84 -13.62
N GLY A 69 1.61 7.04 -14.95
CA GLY A 69 2.74 7.45 -15.76
C GLY A 69 3.63 6.31 -16.27
N LYS A 70 3.35 5.04 -15.91
CA LYS A 70 4.04 3.86 -16.45
C LYS A 70 3.04 2.96 -17.21
N PRO A 71 3.02 2.96 -18.56
CA PRO A 71 2.01 2.25 -19.36
C PRO A 71 1.82 0.76 -18.99
N ASP A 72 2.95 0.11 -18.69
CA ASP A 72 3.05 -1.32 -18.33
C ASP A 72 3.55 -1.53 -16.89
N GLY A 73 3.68 -0.46 -16.11
CA GLY A 73 4.18 -0.53 -14.74
C GLY A 73 3.07 -0.90 -13.77
N ILE A 74 3.29 -1.95 -12.98
CA ILE A 74 2.49 -2.23 -11.78
C ILE A 74 3.07 -1.43 -10.62
N LEU A 75 2.20 -0.89 -9.77
CA LEU A 75 2.58 -0.24 -8.53
C LEU A 75 3.29 -1.24 -7.62
N SER A 76 4.57 -1.00 -7.31
CA SER A 76 5.37 -1.87 -6.44
C SER A 76 5.23 -1.52 -4.96
N GLU A 77 5.64 -2.44 -4.08
CA GLU A 77 5.69 -2.17 -2.64
C GLU A 77 6.65 -1.05 -2.30
N GLU A 78 7.78 -0.95 -3.00
CA GLU A 78 8.72 0.15 -2.80
C GLU A 78 8.08 1.50 -3.13
N GLU A 79 7.34 1.61 -4.24
CA GLU A 79 6.62 2.85 -4.58
C GLU A 79 5.56 3.20 -3.53
N ILE A 80 4.90 2.20 -2.94
CA ILE A 80 3.92 2.41 -1.86
C ILE A 80 4.62 2.93 -0.59
N VAL A 81 5.74 2.31 -0.19
CA VAL A 81 6.49 2.70 1.01
C VAL A 81 7.14 4.07 0.82
N GLU A 82 7.67 4.37 -0.37
CA GLU A 82 8.20 5.69 -0.71
C GLU A 82 7.11 6.77 -0.60
N ALA A 83 5.90 6.50 -1.09
CA ALA A 83 4.78 7.42 -0.97
C ALA A 83 4.37 7.66 0.51
N ILE A 84 4.44 6.61 1.35
CA ILE A 84 4.23 6.74 2.80
C ILE A 84 5.32 7.61 3.42
N ALA A 85 6.59 7.35 3.12
CA ALA A 85 7.72 8.11 3.64
C ALA A 85 7.59 9.59 3.27
N LYS A 86 7.28 9.89 1.99
CA LYS A 86 7.01 11.24 1.49
C LYS A 86 5.84 11.91 2.22
N GLN A 87 4.76 11.18 2.51
CA GLN A 87 3.61 11.71 3.25
C GLN A 87 3.97 12.14 4.68
N TYR A 88 4.97 11.51 5.31
CA TYR A 88 5.41 11.84 6.67
C TYR A 88 6.70 12.67 6.71
N GLY A 89 7.28 13.04 5.56
CA GLY A 89 8.54 13.76 5.50
C GLY A 89 9.74 12.94 5.98
N ILE A 90 9.65 11.61 5.92
CA ILE A 90 10.73 10.69 6.28
C ILE A 90 11.60 10.47 5.03
N PRO A 91 12.93 10.66 5.11
CA PRO A 91 13.82 10.32 4.00
C PRO A 91 13.68 8.84 3.62
N PHE A 92 13.37 8.57 2.37
CA PHE A 92 13.35 7.22 1.82
C PHE A 92 14.71 6.91 1.20
N LYS A 93 15.36 5.82 1.65
CA LYS A 93 16.58 5.29 1.05
C LYS A 93 16.34 3.85 0.67
N LYS A 94 16.44 3.54 -0.63
CA LYS A 94 16.54 2.16 -1.08
C LYS A 94 17.91 1.63 -0.65
N LEU A 95 17.92 0.53 0.10
CA LEU A 95 19.16 -0.14 0.46
C LEU A 95 19.63 -0.96 -0.74
N ASP A 96 20.81 -0.63 -1.26
CA ASP A 96 21.52 -1.47 -2.21
C ASP A 96 22.39 -2.45 -1.41
N PRO A 97 22.24 -3.78 -1.59
CA PRO A 97 23.10 -4.77 -0.96
C PRO A 97 24.60 -4.55 -1.20
N LEU A 98 24.98 -3.91 -2.30
CA LEU A 98 26.38 -3.62 -2.64
C LEU A 98 26.91 -2.35 -1.97
N ASP A 99 26.02 -1.43 -1.57
CA ASP A 99 26.36 -0.22 -0.80
C ASP A 99 26.34 -0.46 0.72
N LEU A 100 25.90 -1.65 1.15
CA LEU A 100 26.01 -2.07 2.53
C LEU A 100 27.45 -2.51 2.75
N ASP A 101 28.24 -1.68 3.44
CA ASP A 101 29.47 -2.11 4.11
C ASP A 101 29.05 -3.12 5.19
N ILE A 102 28.88 -4.37 4.79
CA ILE A 102 28.75 -5.48 5.71
C ILE A 102 30.19 -5.84 6.06
N ASP A 103 30.71 -5.23 7.12
CA ASP A 103 31.85 -5.80 7.84
C ASP A 103 31.39 -7.15 8.41
N ILE A 104 31.46 -8.19 7.58
CA ILE A 104 31.22 -9.57 7.97
C ILE A 104 32.42 -9.98 8.83
N VAL A 105 32.21 -10.02 10.15
CA VAL A 105 33.14 -10.63 11.13
C VAL A 105 32.65 -12.04 11.47
#